data_AF-A0YKE4-F1
#
_entry.id   AF-A0YKE4-F1
#
_cell.length_a   1.000
_cell.length_b   1.000
_cell.length_c   1.000
_cell.angle_alpha   90.00
_cell.angle_beta   90.00
_cell.angle_gamma   90.00
#
_symmetry.space_group_name_H-M   'P 1'
#
loop_
_entity.id
_entity.type
_entity.pdbx_description
1 polymer ?
#
loop_
_entity_poly.entity_id
_entity_poly.type
_entity_poly.pdbx_seq_one_letter_code
_entity_poly.pdbx_strand_id
1 'polypeptide(L)'
;MSNLSKIYCFRASYEASIDLDINNLPDWLSVAINWQGYRISTLPWIANVARLLGNLNIEDHPTSWKFYLESLGFRNVTPISCEDLYEDTLYC
;
A
#
# COMPACT_ATOMS: atom_id res chain seq x y z
N MET A 1 -10.59 -15.56 18.55
CA MET A 1 -9.51 -15.67 17.54
C MET A 1 -9.49 -14.36 16.78
N SER A 2 -8.47 -13.53 16.97
CA SER A 2 -8.33 -12.29 16.20
C SER A 2 -8.15 -12.67 14.72
N ASN A 3 -9.09 -12.31 13.86
CA ASN A 3 -8.86 -12.33 12.42
C ASN A 3 -7.62 -11.46 12.17
N LEU A 4 -6.49 -12.10 11.88
CA LEU A 4 -5.30 -11.39 11.46
C LEU A 4 -5.63 -10.72 10.13
N SER A 5 -5.69 -9.39 10.13
CA SER A 5 -5.89 -8.60 8.92
C SER A 5 -4.86 -8.99 7.87
N LYS A 6 -5.31 -9.08 6.62
CA LYS A 6 -4.49 -9.56 5.51
C LYS A 6 -3.52 -8.48 5.05
N ILE A 7 -2.33 -8.91 4.61
CA ILE A 7 -1.42 -8.05 3.86
C ILE A 7 -2.00 -7.91 2.44
N TYR A 8 -2.08 -6.67 1.96
CA TYR A 8 -2.47 -6.37 0.59
C TYR A 8 -1.30 -5.73 -0.13
N CYS A 9 -1.09 -6.12 -1.38
CA CYS A 9 0.04 -5.69 -2.19
C CYS A 9 -0.46 -5.01 -3.46
N PHE A 10 0.20 -3.91 -3.84
CA PHE A 10 -0.19 -3.08 -4.98
C PHE A 10 1.03 -2.59 -5.74
N ARG A 11 0.81 -2.24 -6.99
CA ARG A 11 1.68 -1.38 -7.78
C ARG A 11 1.02 -0.06 -8.10
N ALA A 12 1.83 0.97 -8.23
CA ALA A 12 1.42 2.25 -8.78
C ALA A 12 2.50 2.81 -9.72
N SER A 13 2.10 3.64 -10.66
CA SER A 13 3.03 4.27 -11.60
C SER A 13 3.88 5.31 -10.88
N TYR A 14 5.20 5.26 -11.04
CA TYR A 14 6.10 6.30 -10.53
C TYR A 14 5.87 7.63 -11.27
N GLU A 15 5.91 7.59 -12.60
CA GLU A 15 5.79 8.79 -13.46
C GLU A 15 4.45 9.51 -13.30
N ALA A 16 3.35 8.78 -13.19
CA ALA A 16 2.03 9.40 -13.03
C ALA A 16 1.78 9.92 -11.61
N SER A 17 2.57 9.50 -10.62
CA SER A 17 2.49 9.93 -9.22
C SER A 17 3.55 10.97 -8.85
N ILE A 18 3.89 11.85 -9.79
CA ILE A 18 4.90 12.90 -9.59
C ILE A 18 4.57 13.87 -8.45
N ASP A 19 3.28 14.07 -8.16
CA ASP A 19 2.79 14.94 -7.09
C ASP A 19 2.67 14.22 -5.73
N LEU A 20 3.07 12.95 -5.64
CA LEU A 20 3.02 12.18 -4.41
C LEU A 20 4.07 12.69 -3.42
N ASP A 21 3.62 13.15 -2.25
CA ASP A 21 4.51 13.42 -1.13
C ASP A 21 4.90 12.12 -0.42
N ILE A 22 5.95 11.48 -0.90
CA ILE A 22 6.45 10.21 -0.36
C ILE A 22 6.92 10.31 1.09
N ASN A 23 7.33 11.50 1.55
CA ASN A 23 7.82 11.70 2.91
C ASN A 23 6.69 11.79 3.94
N ASN A 24 5.45 11.92 3.49
CA ASN A 24 4.27 12.07 4.34
C ASN A 24 3.29 10.90 4.17
N LEU A 25 3.81 9.73 3.83
CA LEU A 25 3.02 8.51 3.76
C LEU A 25 2.77 7.92 5.17
N PRO A 26 1.58 7.34 5.41
CA PRO A 26 1.30 6.71 6.70
C PRO A 26 2.18 5.49 6.98
N ASP A 27 2.55 5.33 8.25
CA ASP A 27 3.41 4.22 8.73
C ASP A 27 2.81 2.82 8.50
N TRP A 28 1.50 2.70 8.26
CA TRP A 28 0.87 1.43 7.93
C TRP A 28 1.02 1.02 6.46
N LEU A 29 1.80 1.76 5.68
CA LEU A 29 2.22 1.42 4.33
C LEU A 29 3.74 1.24 4.27
N SER A 30 4.16 0.13 3.67
CA SER A 30 5.55 -0.03 3.21
C SER A 30 5.60 0.28 1.73
N VAL A 31 6.42 1.27 1.34
CA VAL A 31 6.55 1.71 -0.05
C VAL A 31 8.01 1.65 -0.47
N ALA A 32 8.25 0.94 -1.58
CA ALA A 32 9.54 0.86 -2.25
C ALA A 32 9.37 1.24 -3.74
N ILE A 33 10.48 1.47 -4.43
CA ILE A 33 10.49 1.82 -5.86
C ILE A 33 11.39 0.84 -6.59
N ASN A 34 10.97 0.39 -7.77
CA ASN A 34 11.81 -0.30 -8.74
C ASN A 34 11.48 0.16 -10.17
N TRP A 35 12.04 -0.51 -11.18
CA TRP A 35 11.82 -0.20 -12.60
C TRP A 35 10.35 -0.35 -13.06
N GLN A 36 9.48 -0.99 -12.28
CA GLN A 36 8.04 -1.11 -12.58
C GLN A 36 7.20 -0.02 -11.91
N GLY A 37 7.82 0.83 -11.08
CA GLY A 37 7.16 1.91 -10.33
C GLY A 37 7.16 1.68 -8.83
N TYR A 38 6.10 2.14 -8.16
CA TYR A 38 5.92 1.97 -6.73
C TYR A 38 5.45 0.55 -6.41
N ARG A 39 6.11 -0.05 -5.40
CA ARG A 39 5.76 -1.32 -4.76
C ARG A 39 5.19 -1.01 -3.38
N ILE A 40 3.94 -1.35 -3.14
CA ILE A 40 3.22 -0.95 -1.93
C ILE A 40 2.71 -2.21 -1.24
N SER A 41 2.96 -2.35 0.05
CA SER A 41 2.31 -3.36 0.90
C SER A 41 1.72 -2.72 2.14
N THR A 42 0.54 -3.20 2.56
CA THR A 42 -0.04 -2.80 3.84
C THR A 42 0.73 -3.47 4.99
N LEU A 43 0.82 -2.80 6.13
CA LEU A 43 1.38 -3.34 7.38
C LEU A 43 0.23 -3.51 8.38
N PRO A 44 -0.46 -4.67 8.39
CA PRO A 44 -1.71 -4.84 9.13
C PRO A 44 -1.58 -4.63 10.64
N TRP A 45 -0.41 -4.91 11.22
CA TRP A 45 -0.17 -4.68 12.64
C TRP A 45 -0.17 -3.19 13.01
N ILE A 46 0.28 -2.29 12.12
CA ILE A 46 0.21 -0.84 12.31
C ILE A 46 -1.18 -0.34 11.93
N ALA A 47 -1.73 -0.81 10.80
CA ALA A 47 -3.07 -0.44 10.34
C ALA A 47 -4.15 -0.76 11.40
N ASN A 48 -4.04 -1.91 12.06
CA ASN A 48 -4.98 -2.33 13.10
C ASN A 48 -4.89 -1.44 14.35
N VAL A 49 -3.69 -1.03 14.75
CA VAL A 49 -3.53 -0.05 15.83
C VAL A 49 -4.14 1.30 15.43
N ALA A 50 -3.88 1.77 14.20
CA ALA A 50 -4.47 3.01 13.70
C ALA A 50 -6.01 2.96 13.64
N ARG A 51 -6.60 1.82 13.25
CA ARG A 51 -8.06 1.60 13.28
C ARG A 51 -8.60 1.64 14.70
N LEU A 52 -7.95 0.97 15.64
CA LEU A 52 -8.36 0.96 17.06
C LEU A 52 -8.31 2.35 17.69
N LEU A 53 -7.37 3.19 17.26
CA LEU A 53 -7.24 4.58 17.70
C LEU A 53 -8.18 5.54 16.95
N GLY A 54 -8.96 5.07 15.97
CA GLY A 54 -9.87 5.90 15.17
C GLY A 54 -9.20 6.73 14.07
N ASN A 55 -7.91 6.51 13.81
CA ASN A 55 -7.13 7.26 12.82
C ASN A 55 -7.21 6.66 11.40
N LEU A 56 -7.74 5.44 11.27
CA LEU A 56 -7.88 4.75 9.99
C LEU A 56 -9.29 4.17 9.86
N ASN A 57 -10.07 4.67 8.90
CA ASN A 57 -11.41 4.18 8.62
C ASN A 57 -11.49 3.59 7.21
N ILE A 58 -10.75 2.50 6.99
CA ILE A 58 -10.74 1.75 5.73
C ILE A 58 -11.15 0.32 6.03
N GLU A 59 -12.15 -0.17 5.29
CA GLU A 59 -12.53 -1.57 5.30
C GLU A 59 -11.35 -2.46 4.90
N ASP A 60 -11.22 -3.62 5.53
CA ASP A 60 -10.12 -4.53 5.27
C ASP A 60 -10.38 -5.35 3.98
N HIS A 61 -10.32 -4.66 2.84
CA HIS A 61 -10.62 -5.18 1.52
C HIS A 61 -9.70 -4.55 0.46
N PRO A 62 -9.23 -5.30 -0.57
CA PRO A 62 -8.31 -4.76 -1.57
C PRO A 62 -8.83 -3.50 -2.28
N THR A 63 -10.12 -3.45 -2.59
CA THR A 63 -10.73 -2.31 -3.28
C THR A 63 -10.70 -1.04 -2.42
N SER A 64 -10.98 -1.16 -1.12
CA SER A 64 -10.99 -0.03 -0.19
C SER A 64 -9.58 0.51 0.02
N TRP A 65 -8.59 -0.38 0.13
CA TRP A 65 -7.18 -0.01 0.14
C TRP A 65 -6.73 0.66 -1.15
N LYS A 66 -7.15 0.16 -2.33
CA LYS A 66 -6.87 0.80 -3.62
C LYS A 66 -7.36 2.26 -3.63
N PHE A 67 -8.62 2.50 -3.29
CA PHE A 67 -9.18 3.86 -3.28
C PHE A 67 -8.45 4.78 -2.30
N TYR A 68 -8.06 4.25 -1.14
CA TYR A 68 -7.26 5.00 -0.20
C TYR A 68 -5.89 5.38 -0.77
N LEU A 69 -5.17 4.45 -1.39
CA LEU A 69 -3.88 4.74 -2.05
C LEU A 69 -4.04 5.80 -3.14
N GLU A 70 -5.10 5.73 -3.93
CA GLU A 70 -5.41 6.75 -4.94
C GLU A 70 -5.68 8.13 -4.31
N SER A 71 -6.32 8.18 -3.15
CA SER A 71 -6.53 9.43 -2.40
C SER A 71 -5.25 10.03 -1.83
N LEU A 72 -4.22 9.22 -1.59
CA LEU A 72 -2.89 9.68 -1.17
C LEU A 72 -2.07 10.27 -2.34
N GLY A 73 -2.51 10.09 -3.58
CA GLY A 73 -1.82 10.56 -4.78
C GLY A 73 -1.15 9.45 -5.61
N PHE A 74 -1.27 8.18 -5.21
CA PHE A 74 -0.86 7.08 -6.07
C PHE A 74 -1.74 7.01 -7.32
N ARG A 75 -1.14 6.79 -8.49
CA ARG A 75 -1.84 6.70 -9.78
C ARG A 75 -1.68 5.31 -10.38
N ASN A 76 -2.70 4.87 -11.12
CA ASN A 76 -2.76 3.56 -11.75
C ASN A 76 -2.58 2.41 -10.74
N VAL A 77 -3.21 2.54 -9.56
CA VAL A 77 -3.08 1.56 -8.49
C VAL A 77 -3.70 0.23 -8.91
N THR A 78 -2.87 -0.82 -8.93
CA THR A 78 -3.24 -2.16 -9.37
C THR A 78 -2.94 -3.16 -8.26
N PRO A 79 -3.93 -3.93 -7.78
CA PRO A 79 -3.67 -5.00 -6.83
C PRO A 79 -2.88 -6.11 -7.52
N ILE A 80 -1.90 -6.67 -6.83
CA ILE A 80 -1.09 -7.80 -7.28
C ILE A 80 -0.95 -8.83 -6.16
N SER A 81 -0.45 -10.02 -6.47
CA SER A 81 -0.08 -10.97 -5.42
C SER A 81 1.12 -10.41 -4.63
N CYS A 82 1.22 -10.77 -3.35
CA CYS A 82 2.35 -10.33 -2.54
C CYS A 82 3.63 -11.09 -2.92
N GLU A 83 3.48 -12.32 -3.40
CA GLU A 83 4.54 -13.12 -3.99
C GLU A 83 5.17 -12.37 -5.18
N ASP A 84 4.37 -11.93 -6.16
CA ASP A 84 4.85 -11.12 -7.30
C ASP A 84 5.47 -9.79 -6.83
N LEU A 85 4.96 -9.21 -5.74
CA LEU A 85 5.54 -8.01 -5.17
C LEU A 85 6.95 -8.29 -4.68
N TYR A 86 7.23 -9.39 -3.96
CA TYR A 86 8.53 -9.67 -3.34
C TYR A 86 9.53 -10.42 -4.22
N GLU A 87 9.08 -11.20 -5.20
CA GLU A 87 9.94 -11.89 -6.17
C GLU A 87 10.58 -10.91 -7.18
N ASP A 88 9.93 -9.76 -7.44
CA ASP A 88 10.46 -8.68 -8.28
C ASP A 88 11.53 -7.80 -7.55
N THR A 89 12.40 -8.46 -6.77
CA THR A 89 13.55 -7.88 -6.06
C THR A 89 14.87 -7.96 -6.85
N LEU A 90 14.88 -8.59 -8.04
CA LEU A 90 16.12 -8.81 -8.81
C LEU A 90 16.81 -7.52 -9.31
N TYR A 91 16.16 -6.36 -9.24
CA TYR A 91 16.76 -5.06 -9.55
C TYR A 91 16.16 -3.96 -8.65
N CYS A 92 16.65 -3.88 -7.42
CA CYS A 92 16.49 -2.73 -6.53
C CYS A 92 17.87 -2.07 -6.32
#